data_AF-A0A6G1RRD3-F1
#
_entry.id   AF-A0A6G1RRD3-F1
#
_cell.length_a   1.000
_cell.length_b   1.000
_cell.length_c   1.000
_cell.angle_alpha   90.00
_cell.angle_beta   90.00
_cell.angle_gamma   90.00
#
_symmetry.space_group_name_H-M   'P 1'
#
loop_
_entity.id
_entity.type
_entity.pdbx_description
1 polymer ?
#
loop_
_entity_poly.entity_id
_entity_poly.type
_entity_poly.pdbx_seq_one_letter_code
_entity_poly.pdbx_strand_id
1 'polypeptide(L)'
;DLRGGFDWSLHFKWEQIPIEQKMSRTDPTQSIRTPVIAGGIFVIDKSWFNHLGKYDTQMDIWGGENFELSFRVWMCGGSLEIVPCSRVGHVFRKRHPYDFPEGNALTYIKNTKRTAEVWMDEYKQYYYEARPSAIGKSFGSVADRVEQRRKLNCKSFQWYLENVYPELK
;
A
#
# COMPACT_ATOMS: atom_id res chain seq x y z
N ASP A 1 -15.36 7.91 -11.40
CA ASP A 1 -14.20 7.00 -11.37
C ASP A 1 -13.82 6.67 -9.94
N LEU A 2 -13.20 5.52 -9.73
CA LEU A 2 -12.73 5.04 -8.43
C LEU A 2 -11.20 5.04 -8.41
N ARG A 3 -10.62 5.29 -7.24
CA ARG A 3 -9.20 5.06 -6.94
C ARG A 3 -9.06 4.17 -5.70
N GLY A 4 -7.88 3.61 -5.50
CA GLY A 4 -7.58 2.83 -4.31
C GLY A 4 -7.30 3.74 -3.11
N GLY A 5 -7.89 3.39 -1.98
CA GLY A 5 -7.70 4.05 -0.70
C GLY A 5 -7.56 3.03 0.43
N PHE A 6 -7.37 3.52 1.66
CA PHE A 6 -7.30 2.66 2.84
C PHE A 6 -7.77 3.38 4.09
N ASP A 7 -8.04 2.63 5.16
CA ASP A 7 -8.24 3.17 6.51
C ASP A 7 -7.05 2.89 7.42
N TRP A 8 -7.00 3.51 8.59
CA TRP A 8 -5.89 3.35 9.53
C TRP A 8 -5.63 1.89 9.95
N SER A 9 -6.58 0.96 9.79
CA SER A 9 -6.36 -0.47 10.04
C SER A 9 -5.54 -1.17 8.94
N LEU A 10 -5.06 -0.41 7.94
CA LEU A 10 -4.47 -0.85 6.69
C LEU A 10 -5.40 -1.82 5.96
N HIS A 11 -6.66 -1.44 5.80
CA HIS A 11 -7.64 -2.17 4.99
C HIS A 11 -7.88 -1.44 3.66
N PHE A 12 -7.81 -2.16 2.54
CA PHE A 12 -7.96 -1.59 1.21
C PHE A 12 -9.44 -1.33 0.92
N LYS A 13 -9.75 -0.17 0.36
CA LYS A 13 -11.10 0.18 -0.11
C LYS A 13 -11.02 0.91 -1.45
N TRP A 14 -12.10 0.78 -2.21
CA TRP A 14 -12.32 1.63 -3.38
C TRP A 14 -12.99 2.93 -2.93
N GLU A 15 -12.43 4.05 -3.35
CA GLU A 15 -12.95 5.39 -3.04
C GLU A 15 -13.29 6.12 -4.33
N GLN A 16 -14.29 7.01 -4.26
CA GLN A 16 -14.51 7.94 -5.35
C GLN A 16 -13.32 8.90 -5.43
N ILE A 17 -12.90 9.24 -6.65
CA ILE A 17 -11.94 10.32 -6.83
C ILE A 17 -12.52 11.63 -6.26
N PRO A 18 -11.69 12.51 -5.65
CA PRO A 18 -12.13 13.81 -5.13
C PRO A 18 -12.90 14.60 -6.19
N ILE A 19 -13.89 15.38 -5.74
CA ILE A 19 -14.77 16.13 -6.66
C ILE A 19 -13.96 17.10 -7.51
N GLU A 20 -12.96 17.78 -6.93
CA GLU A 20 -12.09 18.70 -7.67
C GLU A 20 -11.29 17.97 -8.76
N GLN A 21 -10.78 16.77 -8.45
CA GLN A 21 -10.08 15.93 -9.43
C GLN A 21 -11.04 15.43 -10.52
N LYS A 22 -12.28 15.09 -10.15
CA LYS A 22 -13.30 14.66 -11.11
C LYS A 22 -13.69 15.78 -12.07
N MET A 23 -13.86 17.00 -11.56
CA MET A 23 -14.26 18.17 -12.36
C MET A 23 -13.15 18.68 -13.28
N SER A 24 -11.89 18.55 -12.87
CA SER A 24 -10.74 18.97 -13.69
C SER A 24 -10.42 18.02 -14.85
N ARG A 25 -10.96 16.80 -14.85
CA ARG A 25 -10.76 15.81 -15.91
C ARG A 25 -11.67 16.10 -17.10
N THR A 26 -11.06 16.59 -18.18
CA THR A 26 -11.74 16.83 -19.46
C THR A 26 -11.72 15.60 -20.39
N ASP A 27 -10.79 14.67 -20.18
CA ASP A 27 -10.65 13.44 -20.95
C ASP A 27 -10.77 12.21 -20.03
N PRO A 28 -11.79 11.36 -20.22
CA PRO A 28 -12.02 10.18 -19.37
C PRO A 28 -10.93 9.11 -19.50
N THR A 29 -10.07 9.18 -20.52
CA THR A 29 -8.98 8.23 -20.77
C THR A 29 -7.71 8.54 -19.99
N GLN A 30 -7.57 9.75 -19.45
CA GLN A 30 -6.39 10.16 -18.69
C GLN A 30 -6.17 9.29 -17.46
N SER A 31 -4.91 8.98 -17.14
CA SER A 31 -4.52 8.28 -15.92
C SER A 31 -5.09 8.94 -14.66
N ILE A 32 -5.40 8.12 -13.66
CA ILE A 32 -5.87 8.56 -12.34
C ILE A 32 -4.79 8.20 -11.33
N ARG A 33 -4.20 9.21 -10.66
CA ARG A 33 -3.30 8.96 -9.54
C ARG A 33 -4.04 8.29 -8.38
N THR A 34 -3.43 7.25 -7.81
CA THR A 34 -4.03 6.45 -6.74
C THR A 34 -3.09 6.36 -5.54
N PRO A 35 -3.55 6.67 -4.31
CA PRO A 35 -2.74 6.52 -3.09
C PRO A 35 -2.16 5.13 -2.92
N VAL A 36 -3.01 4.11 -3.15
CA VAL A 36 -2.65 2.70 -3.01
C VAL A 36 -3.21 1.92 -4.20
N ILE A 37 -2.53 0.85 -4.59
CA ILE A 37 -3.03 -0.13 -5.57
C ILE A 37 -3.68 -1.33 -4.86
N ALA A 38 -4.57 -2.03 -5.57
CA ALA A 38 -5.12 -3.30 -5.09
C ALA A 38 -4.04 -4.40 -4.97
N GLY A 39 -2.92 -4.27 -5.69
CA GLY A 39 -1.72 -5.11 -5.59
C GLY A 39 -1.63 -6.25 -6.61
N GLY A 40 -2.75 -6.89 -6.96
CA GLY A 40 -2.72 -8.11 -7.79
C GLY A 40 -2.46 -7.90 -9.29
N ILE A 41 -2.70 -6.69 -9.82
CA ILE A 41 -2.57 -6.39 -11.25
C ILE A 41 -1.94 -5.01 -11.40
N PHE A 42 -0.69 -4.96 -11.86
CA PHE A 42 0.03 -3.73 -12.16
C PHE A 42 1.16 -4.02 -13.16
N VAL A 43 1.71 -2.97 -13.76
CA VAL A 43 2.91 -3.02 -14.60
C VAL A 43 3.95 -2.10 -13.99
N ILE A 44 5.20 -2.57 -13.92
CA ILE A 44 6.33 -1.80 -13.42
C ILE A 44 7.56 -2.11 -14.27
N ASP A 45 8.42 -1.12 -14.51
CA ASP A 45 9.71 -1.38 -15.11
C ASP A 45 10.56 -2.32 -14.23
N LYS A 46 11.22 -3.30 -14.86
CA LYS A 46 12.00 -4.32 -14.16
C LYS A 46 13.19 -3.71 -13.41
N SER A 47 13.88 -2.76 -14.02
CA SER A 47 15.04 -2.11 -13.41
C SER A 47 14.62 -1.24 -12.22
N TRP A 48 13.49 -0.54 -12.34
CA TRP A 48 12.87 0.23 -11.27
C TRP A 48 12.41 -0.65 -10.11
N PHE A 49 11.74 -1.77 -10.39
CA PHE A 49 11.34 -2.73 -9.35
C PHE A 49 12.53 -3.28 -8.56
N ASN A 50 13.64 -3.56 -9.24
CA ASN A 50 14.88 -3.97 -8.60
C ASN A 50 15.51 -2.84 -7.77
N HIS A 51 15.56 -1.62 -8.32
CA HIS A 51 16.09 -0.45 -7.63
C HIS A 51 15.33 -0.15 -6.33
N LEU A 52 14.00 -0.24 -6.38
CA LEU A 52 13.15 -0.06 -5.21
C LEU A 52 13.29 -1.20 -4.18
N GLY A 53 13.93 -2.34 -4.50
CA GLY A 53 14.11 -3.44 -3.54
C GLY A 53 13.14 -4.60 -3.62
N LYS A 54 12.46 -4.78 -4.76
CA LYS A 54 11.48 -5.85 -4.98
C LYS A 54 10.39 -5.84 -3.90
N TYR A 55 9.92 -6.99 -3.43
CA TYR A 55 9.06 -7.08 -2.25
C TYR A 55 9.87 -7.37 -0.99
N ASP A 56 9.28 -7.08 0.17
CA ASP A 56 9.77 -7.57 1.45
C ASP A 56 9.60 -9.10 1.53
N THR A 57 10.72 -9.83 1.44
CA THR A 57 10.75 -11.29 1.37
C THR A 57 10.35 -11.97 2.69
N GLN A 58 10.19 -11.21 3.77
CA GLN A 58 9.76 -11.71 5.08
C GLN A 58 8.24 -11.54 5.30
N MET A 59 7.49 -11.07 4.30
CA MET A 59 6.03 -11.13 4.28
C MET A 59 5.57 -12.54 3.91
N ASP A 60 4.52 -13.02 4.59
CA ASP A 60 4.00 -14.37 4.39
C ASP A 60 2.71 -14.36 3.56
N ILE A 61 2.59 -15.29 2.62
CA ILE A 61 1.37 -15.70 1.91
C ILE A 61 0.58 -14.57 1.23
N TRP A 62 -0.15 -13.75 2.00
CA TRP A 62 -1.08 -12.75 1.47
C TRP A 62 -1.34 -11.59 2.43
N GLY A 63 -1.45 -10.39 1.85
CA GLY A 63 -1.94 -9.18 2.49
C GLY A 63 -0.82 -8.31 3.02
N GLY A 64 -0.96 -6.99 2.92
CA GLY A 64 0.02 -6.01 3.40
C GLY A 64 1.01 -5.54 2.33
N GLU A 65 1.33 -6.38 1.34
CA GLU A 65 2.33 -6.11 0.30
C GLU A 65 1.91 -5.00 -0.65
N ASN A 66 0.61 -4.86 -0.89
CA ASN A 66 0.05 -3.79 -1.72
C ASN A 66 0.25 -2.41 -1.07
N PHE A 67 0.14 -2.31 0.26
CA PHE A 67 0.42 -1.07 0.99
C PHE A 67 1.92 -0.77 1.03
N GLU A 68 2.75 -1.78 1.34
CA GLU A 68 4.20 -1.65 1.40
C GLU A 68 4.77 -1.11 0.09
N LEU A 69 4.41 -1.75 -1.02
CA LEU A 69 4.86 -1.30 -2.34
C LEU A 69 4.30 0.10 -2.66
N SER A 70 3.05 0.39 -2.30
CA SER A 70 2.45 1.69 -2.61
C SER A 70 3.14 2.84 -1.87
N PHE A 71 3.35 2.68 -0.57
CA PHE A 71 4.05 3.68 0.25
C PHE A 71 5.48 3.87 -0.24
N ARG A 72 6.19 2.76 -0.50
CA ARG A 72 7.55 2.81 -1.03
C ARG A 72 7.64 3.53 -2.37
N VAL A 73 6.77 3.20 -3.33
CA VAL A 73 6.79 3.85 -4.64
C VAL A 73 6.59 5.35 -4.51
N TRP A 74 5.56 5.79 -3.78
CA TRP A 74 5.28 7.23 -3.61
C TRP A 74 6.37 7.96 -2.83
N MET A 75 6.78 7.41 -1.69
CA MET A 75 7.74 8.07 -0.79
C MET A 75 9.15 8.07 -1.37
N CYS A 76 9.50 7.15 -2.28
CA CYS A 76 10.83 7.04 -2.88
C CYS A 76 10.90 7.57 -4.32
N GLY A 77 9.98 8.47 -4.71
CA GLY A 77 10.09 9.27 -5.93
C GLY A 77 9.36 8.74 -7.17
N GLY A 78 8.55 7.70 -7.03
CA GLY A 78 7.64 7.22 -8.07
C GLY A 78 6.20 7.72 -7.90
N SER A 79 5.30 7.16 -8.70
CA SER A 79 3.86 7.39 -8.61
C SER A 79 3.08 6.14 -8.98
N LEU A 80 1.83 6.07 -8.54
CA LEU A 80 0.90 4.99 -8.87
C LEU A 80 -0.29 5.54 -9.65
N GLU A 81 -0.65 4.85 -10.73
CA GLU A 81 -1.71 5.27 -11.64
C GLU A 81 -2.64 4.13 -12.01
N ILE A 82 -3.92 4.45 -12.12
CA ILE A 82 -4.95 3.63 -12.76
C ILE A 82 -5.11 4.16 -14.18
N VAL A 83 -4.94 3.31 -15.19
CA VAL A 83 -5.03 3.66 -16.61
C VAL A 83 -6.40 3.22 -17.16
N PRO A 84 -7.39 4.12 -17.36
CA PRO A 84 -8.75 3.74 -17.76
C PRO A 84 -8.86 2.97 -19.08
N CYS A 85 -7.88 3.12 -19.98
CA CYS A 85 -7.82 2.38 -21.25
C CYS A 85 -7.34 0.93 -21.09
N SER A 86 -6.64 0.60 -19.99
CA SER A 86 -6.18 -0.78 -19.72
C SER A 86 -7.24 -1.50 -18.88
N ARG A 87 -7.86 -2.54 -19.45
CA ARG A 87 -8.98 -3.25 -18.82
C ARG A 87 -8.62 -4.72 -18.63
N VAL A 88 -8.60 -5.16 -17.38
CA VAL A 88 -8.37 -6.56 -16.99
C VAL A 88 -9.48 -6.98 -16.02
N GLY A 89 -10.17 -8.08 -16.34
CA GLY A 89 -11.18 -8.67 -15.46
C GLY A 89 -10.52 -9.45 -14.32
N HIS A 90 -11.02 -9.29 -13.09
CA HIS A 90 -10.59 -10.06 -11.93
C HIS A 90 -11.82 -10.67 -11.22
N VAL A 91 -11.76 -11.96 -10.93
CA VAL A 91 -12.83 -12.66 -10.20
C VAL A 91 -12.64 -12.42 -8.70
N PHE A 92 -13.40 -11.48 -8.15
CA PHE A 92 -13.40 -11.23 -6.71
C PHE A 92 -14.00 -12.41 -5.94
N ARG A 93 -13.26 -12.91 -4.95
CA ARG A 93 -13.66 -14.05 -4.11
C ARG A 93 -14.00 -13.55 -2.70
N LYS A 94 -14.97 -14.20 -2.06
CA LYS A 94 -15.34 -13.93 -0.66
C LYS A 94 -14.39 -14.59 0.36
N ARG A 95 -13.63 -15.61 -0.05
CA ARG A 95 -12.75 -16.40 0.81
C ARG A 95 -11.47 -16.79 0.06
N HIS A 96 -10.37 -16.92 0.78
CA HIS A 96 -9.12 -17.43 0.24
C HIS A 96 -9.23 -18.95 0.00
N PRO A 97 -8.73 -19.47 -1.13
CA PRO A 97 -8.77 -20.90 -1.45
C PRO A 97 -7.55 -21.68 -0.92
N TYR A 98 -6.67 -21.06 -0.13
CA TYR A 98 -5.41 -21.62 0.36
C TYR A 98 -5.31 -21.53 1.88
N ASP A 99 -4.48 -22.40 2.44
CA ASP A 99 -4.29 -22.53 3.88
C ASP A 99 -3.31 -21.49 4.43
N PHE A 100 -3.58 -21.06 5.66
CA PHE A 100 -2.70 -20.18 6.43
C PHE A 100 -2.25 -20.96 7.67
N PRO A 101 -0.96 -21.37 7.78
CA PRO A 101 -0.49 -22.23 8.87
C PRO A 101 -0.78 -21.67 10.27
N GLU A 102 -0.71 -20.35 10.42
CA GLU A 102 -1.01 -19.63 11.68
C GLU A 102 -2.36 -18.87 11.62
N GLY A 103 -3.15 -19.08 10.57
CA GLY A 103 -4.40 -18.37 10.32
C GLY A 103 -4.24 -17.02 9.61
N ASN A 104 -5.19 -16.72 8.73
CA ASN A 104 -5.18 -15.53 7.86
C ASN A 104 -4.99 -14.22 8.66
N ALA A 105 -5.66 -14.09 9.80
CA ALA A 105 -5.59 -12.87 10.60
C ALA A 105 -4.17 -12.59 11.14
N LEU A 106 -3.45 -13.62 11.60
CA LEU A 106 -2.09 -13.45 12.11
C LEU A 106 -1.10 -13.16 10.99
N THR A 107 -1.23 -13.84 9.84
CA THR A 107 -0.45 -13.54 8.63
C THR A 107 -0.65 -12.09 8.18
N TYR A 108 -1.90 -11.63 8.09
CA TYR A 108 -2.21 -10.25 7.70
C TYR A 108 -1.66 -9.24 8.70
N ILE A 109 -1.77 -9.51 10.01
CA ILE A 109 -1.19 -8.67 11.07
C ILE A 109 0.33 -8.61 10.92
N LYS A 110 1.01 -9.74 10.77
CA LYS A 110 2.47 -9.77 10.58
C LYS A 110 2.88 -8.85 9.44
N ASN A 111 2.29 -9.01 8.26
CA ASN A 111 2.67 -8.24 7.08
C ASN A 111 2.34 -6.76 7.21
N THR A 112 1.13 -6.41 7.68
CA THR A 112 0.73 -5.01 7.88
C THR A 112 1.55 -4.30 8.96
N LYS A 113 1.97 -5.01 10.01
CA LYS A 113 2.93 -4.49 10.99
C LYS A 113 4.27 -4.17 10.35
N ARG A 114 4.81 -5.07 9.50
CA ARG A 114 6.06 -4.80 8.77
C ARG A 114 5.94 -3.54 7.93
N THR A 115 4.81 -3.35 7.24
CA THR A 115 4.52 -2.12 6.49
C THR A 115 4.51 -0.89 7.40
N ALA A 116 3.74 -0.93 8.50
CA ALA A 116 3.58 0.20 9.41
C ALA A 116 4.90 0.61 10.08
N GLU A 117 5.70 -0.36 10.53
CA GLU A 117 6.97 -0.13 11.20
C GLU A 117 8.04 0.47 10.29
N VAL A 118 7.99 0.20 8.99
CA VAL A 118 8.97 0.73 8.02
C VAL A 118 8.52 2.06 7.42
N TRP A 119 7.23 2.23 7.12
CA TRP A 119 6.77 3.30 6.23
C TRP A 119 5.89 4.35 6.89
N MET A 120 5.27 4.08 8.05
CA MET A 120 4.27 4.99 8.64
C MET A 120 4.81 5.95 9.70
N ASP A 121 6.13 5.93 9.99
CA ASP A 121 6.75 6.81 10.98
C ASP A 121 5.98 6.82 12.32
N GLU A 122 5.71 7.97 12.93
CA GLU A 122 4.88 8.12 14.13
C GLU A 122 3.40 7.78 13.90
N TYR A 123 2.90 7.87 12.65
CA TYR A 123 1.51 7.58 12.30
C TYR A 123 1.16 6.10 12.42
N LYS A 124 2.14 5.21 12.61
CA LYS A 124 1.89 3.81 12.96
C LYS A 124 1.07 3.65 14.25
N GLN A 125 1.05 4.66 15.13
CA GLN A 125 0.17 4.66 16.30
C GLN A 125 -1.30 4.51 15.93
N TYR A 126 -1.77 5.17 14.87
CA TYR A 126 -3.15 5.07 14.39
C TYR A 126 -3.47 3.67 13.86
N TYR A 127 -2.49 2.98 13.28
CA TYR A 127 -2.64 1.58 12.93
C TYR A 127 -2.84 0.69 14.16
N TYR A 128 -2.06 0.92 15.23
CA TYR A 128 -2.20 0.16 16.46
C TYR A 128 -3.50 0.47 17.22
N GLU A 129 -3.99 1.71 17.15
CA GLU A 129 -5.30 2.10 17.68
C GLU A 129 -6.45 1.45 16.89
N ALA A 130 -6.37 1.46 15.55
CA ALA A 130 -7.38 0.86 14.68
C ALA A 130 -7.33 -0.69 14.70
N ARG A 131 -6.18 -1.27 15.06
CA ARG A 131 -5.98 -2.73 15.16
C ARG A 131 -5.24 -3.10 16.46
N PRO A 132 -5.88 -3.02 17.64
CA PRO A 132 -5.23 -3.32 18.92
C PRO A 132 -4.71 -4.76 19.01
N SER A 133 -5.30 -5.70 18.26
CA SER A 133 -4.84 -7.09 18.17
C SER A 133 -3.44 -7.27 17.57
N ALA A 134 -2.89 -6.23 16.93
CA ALA A 134 -1.52 -6.21 16.43
C ALA A 134 -0.49 -5.93 17.54
N ILE A 135 -0.89 -5.35 18.68
CA ILE A 135 0.01 -5.02 19.79
C ILE A 135 0.59 -6.32 20.38
N GLY A 136 1.90 -6.34 20.63
CA GLY A 136 2.61 -7.51 21.17
C GLY A 136 2.82 -8.68 20.19
N LYS A 137 2.24 -8.67 18.99
CA LYS A 137 2.49 -9.71 17.97
C LYS A 137 3.86 -9.52 17.30
N SER A 138 4.60 -10.61 17.12
CA SER A 138 5.88 -10.58 16.41
C SER A 138 5.67 -10.29 14.92
N PHE A 139 6.61 -9.57 14.32
CA PHE A 139 6.66 -9.27 12.89
C PHE A 139 8.04 -9.50 12.27
N GLY A 140 8.99 -10.06 13.05
CA GLY A 140 10.38 -10.25 12.66
C GLY A 140 11.17 -8.95 12.50
N SER A 141 12.44 -9.06 12.12
CA SER A 141 13.29 -7.88 11.87
C SER A 141 12.85 -7.15 10.59
N VAL A 142 12.85 -5.82 10.64
CA VAL A 142 12.63 -4.92 9.49
C VAL A 142 13.86 -4.09 9.15
N ALA A 143 15.02 -4.38 9.76
CA ALA A 143 16.23 -3.58 9.65
C ALA A 143 16.66 -3.35 8.19
N ASP A 144 16.63 -4.40 7.36
CA ASP A 144 17.00 -4.28 5.94
C ASP A 144 16.08 -3.36 5.14
N ARG A 145 14.79 -3.31 5.49
CA ARG A 145 13.81 -2.43 4.85
C ARG A 145 13.98 -0.98 5.31
N VAL A 146 14.26 -0.77 6.59
CA VAL A 146 14.59 0.56 7.13
C VAL A 146 15.87 1.11 6.49
N GLU A 147 16.91 0.29 6.38
CA GLU A 147 18.17 0.69 5.74
C GLU A 147 17.98 0.98 4.25
N GLN A 148 17.14 0.22 3.56
CA GLN A 148 16.75 0.52 2.19
C GLN A 148 16.04 1.87 2.06
N ARG A 149 15.04 2.14 2.91
CA ARG A 149 14.32 3.43 2.93
C ARG A 149 15.30 4.60 3.09
N ARG A 150 16.30 4.43 3.97
CA ARG A 150 17.38 5.41 4.18
C ARG A 150 18.25 5.58 2.93
N LYS A 151 18.72 4.48 2.31
CA LYS A 151 19.55 4.51 1.10
C LYS A 151 18.87 5.20 -0.09
N LEU A 152 17.56 5.02 -0.23
CA LEU A 152 16.77 5.65 -1.28
C LEU A 152 16.37 7.10 -0.96
N ASN A 153 16.73 7.62 0.22
CA ASN A 153 16.39 8.96 0.68
C ASN A 153 14.88 9.27 0.55
N CYS A 154 14.05 8.30 0.94
CA CYS A 154 12.60 8.42 0.79
C CYS A 154 12.03 9.49 1.74
N LYS A 155 10.91 10.08 1.32
CA LYS A 155 10.14 11.07 2.08
C LYS A 155 9.52 10.46 3.35
N SER A 156 9.04 11.32 4.24
CA SER A 156 8.28 10.93 5.44
C SER A 156 6.86 10.50 5.09
N PHE A 157 6.21 9.79 6.01
CA PHE A 157 4.80 9.46 5.88
C PHE A 157 3.91 10.70 5.98
N GLN A 158 4.33 11.71 6.76
CA GLN A 158 3.67 13.02 6.76
C GLN A 158 3.61 13.60 5.34
N TRP A 159 4.72 13.59 4.60
CA TRP A 159 4.74 14.05 3.21
C TRP A 159 3.77 13.26 2.34
N TYR A 160 3.69 11.93 2.52
CA TYR A 160 2.73 11.09 1.81
C TYR A 160 1.28 11.50 2.09
N LEU A 161 0.92 11.75 3.36
CA LEU A 161 -0.41 12.21 3.73
C LEU A 161 -0.72 13.58 3.11
N GLU A 162 0.21 14.53 3.18
CA GLU A 162 -0.01 15.88 2.69
C GLU A 162 -0.08 15.97 1.15
N ASN A 163 0.67 15.13 0.43
CA ASN A 163 0.89 15.28 -1.02
C ASN A 163 0.24 14.18 -1.86
N VAL A 164 -0.03 13.01 -1.28
CA VAL A 164 -0.56 11.84 -2.00
C VAL A 164 -1.96 11.49 -1.53
N TYR A 165 -2.22 11.52 -0.22
CA TYR A 165 -3.50 11.11 0.34
C TYR A 165 -4.05 12.04 1.43
N PRO A 166 -4.31 13.33 1.10
CA PRO A 166 -4.76 14.33 2.08
C PRO A 166 -6.18 14.08 2.60
N GLU A 167 -6.95 13.21 1.95
CA GLU A 167 -8.32 12.88 2.34
C GLU A 167 -8.40 11.78 3.41
N LEU A 168 -7.28 11.13 3.76
CA LEU A 168 -7.23 10.17 4.86
C LEU A 168 -7.41 10.91 6.19
N LYS A 169 -8.53 10.62 6.87
CA LYS A 169 -8.88 11.14 8.20
C LYS A 169 -8.64 10.09 9.25
#